data_AF-A0A7X7IC28-F1
#
_entry.id   AF-A0A7X7IC28-F1
#
_cell.length_a   1.000
_cell.length_b   1.000
_cell.length_c   1.000
_cell.angle_alpha   90.00
_cell.angle_beta   90.00
_cell.angle_gamma   90.00
#
_symmetry.space_group_name_H-M   'P 1'
#
loop_
_entity.id
_entity.type
_entity.pdbx_description
1 polymer ?
#
loop_
_entity_poly.entity_id
_entity_poly.type
_entity_poly.pdbx_seq_one_letter_code
_entity_poly.pdbx_strand_id
1 'polypeptide(L)' 'MNEIWNPEYECMTRDELRELQFKRLQMTLRWAYENVPFHHERWTEMKLKPGDIGSLDDLHKLPFTVRSDFKKAYP' A
#
# COMPACT_ATOMS: atom_id res chain seq x y z
N MET A 1 -2.36 -19.40 29.90
CA MET A 1 -1.86 -18.04 29.68
C MET A 1 -1.85 -17.82 28.19
N ASN A 2 -2.53 -16.78 27.68
CA ASN A 2 -2.35 -16.38 26.29
C ASN A 2 -1.00 -15.67 26.20
N GLU A 3 0.01 -16.39 25.73
CA GLU A 3 1.32 -15.83 25.46
C GLU A 3 1.25 -15.07 24.13
N ILE A 4 1.60 -13.79 24.15
CA ILE A 4 1.64 -12.95 22.96
C ILE A 4 2.89 -13.34 22.18
N TRP A 5 2.72 -13.81 20.93
CA TRP A 5 3.80 -14.35 20.11
C TRP A 5 4.83 -13.28 19.74
N ASN A 6 4.35 -12.08 19.40
CA ASN A 6 5.17 -10.95 18.99
C ASN A 6 4.76 -9.66 19.70
N PRO A 7 5.19 -9.47 20.96
CA PRO A 7 4.83 -8.30 21.75
C PRO A 7 5.22 -6.97 21.10
N GLU A 8 6.32 -6.94 20.34
CA GLU A 8 6.80 -5.74 19.64
C GLU A 8 5.74 -5.18 18.70
N TYR A 9 5.08 -6.01 17.90
CA TYR A 9 4.06 -5.56 16.93
C TYR A 9 2.63 -5.67 17.45
N GLU A 10 2.35 -6.67 18.31
CA GLU A 10 1.01 -6.91 18.83
C GLU A 10 0.63 -5.94 19.96
N CYS A 11 1.62 -5.34 20.64
CA CYS A 11 1.39 -4.37 21.73
C CYS A 11 1.76 -2.93 21.37
N MET A 12 2.00 -2.61 20.09
CA MET A 12 2.29 -1.23 19.66
C MET A 12 1.18 -0.27 20.07
N THR A 13 1.58 0.95 20.42
CA THR A 13 0.62 2.04 20.52
C THR A 13 -0.01 2.32 19.16
N ARG A 14 -1.15 3.02 19.15
CA ARG A 14 -1.85 3.33 17.90
C ARG A 14 -0.99 4.19 16.97
N ASP A 15 -0.17 5.07 17.52
CA ASP A 15 0.66 6.00 16.76
C ASP A 15 1.85 5.29 16.14
N GLU A 16 2.55 4.44 16.90
CA GLU A 16 3.63 3.58 16.38
C GLU A 16 3.12 2.67 15.26
N LEU A 17 1.94 2.07 15.44
CA LEU A 17 1.34 1.21 14.42
C LEU A 17 1.01 1.98 13.15
N ARG A 18 0.50 3.21 13.26
CA ARG A 18 0.20 4.07 12.10
C ARG A 18 1.46 4.49 11.36
N GLU A 19 2.53 4.83 12.07
CA GLU A 19 3.82 5.16 11.46
C GLU A 19 4.38 3.94 10.70
N LEU A 20 4.34 2.77 11.31
CA LEU A 20 4.78 1.53 10.68
C LEU A 20 3.95 1.21 9.42
N GLN A 21 2.62 1.34 9.51
CA GLN A 21 1.72 1.13 8.37
C GLN A 21 2.05 2.09 7.23
N PHE A 22 2.24 3.38 7.52
CA PHE A 22 2.56 4.37 6.50
C PHE A 22 3.93 4.10 5.84
N LYS A 23 4.95 3.77 6.65
CA LYS A 23 6.27 3.39 6.14
C LYS A 23 6.21 2.19 5.20
N ARG A 24 5.50 1.14 5.60
CA ARG A 24 5.35 -0.08 4.77
C ARG A 24 4.52 0.19 3.52
N LEU A 25 3.45 0.98 3.63
CA LEU A 25 2.64 1.41 2.48
C LEU A 25 3.52 2.11 1.44
N GLN A 26 4.33 3.08 1.85
CA GLN A 26 5.25 3.79 0.94
C GLN A 26 6.21 2.85 0.21
N MET A 27 6.76 1.86 0.90
CA MET A 27 7.61 0.83 0.28
C MET A 27 6.83 0.00 -0.74
N THR A 28 5.61 -0.44 -0.39
CA THR A 28 4.75 -1.23 -1.28
C THR A 28 4.34 -0.45 -2.51
N LEU A 29 3.92 0.81 -2.37
CA LEU A 29 3.50 1.64 -3.51
C LEU A 29 4.65 1.89 -4.48
N ARG A 30 5.85 2.19 -3.95
CA ARG A 30 7.05 2.36 -4.77
C ARG A 30 7.38 1.08 -5.54
N TRP A 31 7.44 -0.04 -4.83
CA TRP A 31 7.74 -1.33 -5.46
C TRP A 31 6.71 -1.69 -6.54
N ALA A 32 5.41 -1.52 -6.26
CA ALA A 32 4.35 -1.81 -7.22
C ALA A 32 4.44 -0.92 -8.47
N TYR A 33 4.70 0.38 -8.30
CA TYR A 33 4.85 1.31 -9.41
C TYR A 33 6.09 1.03 -10.27
N GLU A 34 7.19 0.58 -9.66
CA GLU A 34 8.45 0.31 -10.37
C GLU A 34 8.50 -1.07 -11.02
N ASN A 35 7.82 -2.07 -10.45
CA ASN A 35 8.01 -3.48 -10.82
C ASN A 35 6.77 -4.15 -11.44
N VAL A 36 5.59 -3.54 -11.37
CA VAL A 36 4.34 -4.14 -11.88
C VAL A 36 3.77 -3.26 -13.01
N PRO A 37 3.85 -3.69 -14.29
CA PRO A 37 3.39 -2.90 -15.43
C PRO A 37 1.95 -2.39 -15.29
N PHE A 38 1.05 -3.24 -14.80
CA PHE A 38 -0.35 -2.88 -14.55
C PHE A 38 -0.51 -1.65 -13.63
N HIS A 39 0.25 -1.61 -12.52
CA HIS A 39 0.17 -0.48 -11.59
C HIS A 39 0.90 0.76 -12.14
N HIS A 40 2.04 0.54 -12.81
CA HIS A 40 2.79 1.61 -13.46
C HIS A 40 1.94 2.38 -14.47
N GLU A 41 1.32 1.66 -15.41
CA GLU A 41 0.51 2.23 -16.49
C GLU A 41 -0.72 2.93 -15.92
N ARG A 42 -1.49 2.25 -15.07
CA ARG A 42 -2.72 2.80 -14.49
C ARG A 42 -2.47 4.07 -13.68
N TRP A 43 -1.42 4.10 -12.85
CA TRP A 43 -1.14 5.28 -12.04
C TRP A 43 -0.55 6.42 -12.88
N THR A 44 0.23 6.10 -13.91
CA THR A 44 0.72 7.10 -14.89
C THR A 44 -0.43 7.75 -15.65
N GLU A 45 -1.42 6.98 -16.11
CA GLU A 45 -2.64 7.49 -16.75
C GLU A 45 -3.43 8.43 -15.83
N MET A 46 -3.48 8.11 -14.53
CA MET A 46 -4.10 8.93 -13.50
C MET A 46 -3.23 10.12 -13.04
N LYS A 47 -2.00 10.26 -13.58
CA LYS A 47 -0.99 11.24 -13.14
C LYS A 47 -0.69 11.16 -11.64
N LEU A 48 -0.72 9.94 -11.08
CA LEU A 48 -0.48 9.64 -9.68
C LEU A 48 0.89 8.97 -9.53
N LYS A 49 1.69 9.47 -8.58
CA LYS A 49 2.97 8.88 -8.18
C LYS A 49 2.91 8.43 -6.72
N PRO A 50 3.74 7.44 -6.30
CA PRO A 50 3.82 7.02 -4.90
C PRO A 50 4.09 8.19 -3.93
N GLY A 51 4.83 9.21 -4.37
CA GLY A 51 5.13 10.41 -3.59
C GLY A 51 3.94 11.34 -3.33
N ASP A 52 2.81 11.18 -4.04
CA ASP A 52 1.60 11.99 -3.83
C ASP A 52 0.76 11.52 -2.63
N ILE A 53 1.16 10.38 -2.03
CA ILE A 53 0.56 9.77 -0.84
C ILE A 53 1.41 10.18 0.37
N GLY A 54 1.08 11.31 1.00
CA GLY A 54 1.83 11.87 2.13
C GLY A 54 1.38 11.34 3.50
N SER A 55 0.24 10.67 3.56
CA SER A 55 -0.36 10.14 4.78
C SER A 55 -1.24 8.91 4.49
N LEU A 56 -1.71 8.22 5.55
CA LEU A 56 -2.70 7.15 5.39
C LEU A 56 -4.05 7.67 4.88
N ASP A 57 -4.38 8.93 5.14
CA ASP A 57 -5.64 9.54 4.69
C ASP A 57 -5.66 9.74 3.17
N ASP A 58 -4.50 9.82 2.52
CA ASP A 58 -4.36 9.96 1.07
C ASP A 58 -4.69 8.68 0.29
N LEU A 59 -4.92 7.54 0.97
CA LEU A 59 -5.23 6.26 0.32
C LEU A 59 -6.42 6.33 -0.64
N HIS A 60 -7.38 7.22 -0.40
CA HIS A 60 -8.54 7.43 -1.27
C HIS A 60 -8.17 7.91 -2.69
N LYS A 61 -6.96 8.46 -2.88
CA LYS A 61 -6.44 8.85 -4.21
C LYS A 61 -6.09 7.64 -5.07
N LEU A 62 -5.79 6.49 -4.46
CA LEU A 62 -5.45 5.26 -5.17
C LEU A 62 -6.72 4.57 -5.67
N PRO A 63 -6.72 4.06 -6.92
CA PRO A 63 -7.84 3.27 -7.40
C PRO A 63 -7.90 1.92 -6.69
N PHE A 64 -9.10 1.38 -6.50
CA PHE A 64 -9.26 -0.01 -6.11
C PHE A 64 -8.82 -0.95 -7.24
N THR A 65 -8.15 -2.03 -6.87
CA THR A 65 -7.91 -3.18 -7.75
C THR A 65 -9.14 -4.08 -7.72
N VAL A 66 -9.85 -4.19 -8.86
CA VAL A 66 -11.08 -4.98 -8.97
C VAL A 66 -10.85 -6.28 -9.74
N ARG A 67 -11.78 -7.23 -9.64
CA ARG A 67 -11.67 -8.54 -10.32
C ARG A 67 -11.39 -8.44 -11.82
N SER A 68 -11.96 -7.44 -12.52
CA SER A 68 -11.72 -7.24 -13.94
C SER A 68 -10.28 -6.87 -14.27
N ASP A 69 -9.57 -6.23 -13.34
CA ASP A 69 -8.18 -5.82 -13.53
C ASP A 69 -7.26 -7.05 -13.62
N PHE A 70 -7.48 -8.04 -12.74
CA PHE A 70 -6.76 -9.30 -12.77
C PHE A 70 -6.95 -10.07 -14.07
N LYS A 71 -8.14 -10.00 -14.69
CA LYS A 71 -8.41 -10.62 -15.99
C LYS A 71 -7.66 -9.93 -17.13
N LYS A 72 -7.55 -8.60 -17.09
CA LYS A 72 -6.84 -7.81 -18.10
C LYS A 72 -5.33 -8.03 -18.04
N ALA A 73 -4.80 -8.25 -16.83
CA ALA A 73 -3.39 -8.54 -16.57
C ALA A 73 -3.07 -10.06 -16.51
N TYR A 74 -4.02 -10.92 -16.90
CA TYR A 74 -3.85 -12.37 -16.90
C TYR A 74 -2.99 -12.80 -18.11
N PRO A 75 -1.96 -13.65 -17.93
CA PRO A 75 -1.24 -14.24 -19.05
C PRO A 75 -2.09 -15.20 -19.88
#